data_AF-A0A0C1II66-F1
#
_entry.id   AF-A0A0C1II66-F1
#
_cell.length_a   1.000
_cell.length_b   1.000
_cell.length_c   1.000
_cell.angle_alpha   90.00
_cell.angle_beta   90.00
_cell.angle_gamma   90.00
#
_symmetry.space_group_name_H-M   'P 1'
#
loop_
_entity.id
_entity.type
_entity.pdbx_description
1 polymer ?
#
loop_
_entity_poly.entity_id
_entity_poly.type
_entity_poly.pdbx_seq_one_letter_code
_entity_poly.pdbx_strand_id
1 'polypeptide(L)'
;MKKTLIPLLAILCSLTTSAQRFKRTDSTDLLFSRAIQTIYFDFENDFRSIQGDLVADEAEYEKYASVVSLPGAQECVITRFHSIIDTTASWQAIMLITDEFSDGKRAYKSVCNRLKNARVVLVDGSEIFFKHDIEEAVEDKRFVTSYFYLPVGNPAFRNVKIEVELITLLGEYKVQVNVHSKPADTLEY
;
A
#
# COMPACT_ATOMS: atom_id res chain seq x y z
N MET A 1 65.72 -36.87 -36.02
CA MET A 1 64.78 -35.76 -36.21
C MET A 1 63.68 -35.87 -35.15
N LYS A 2 63.74 -35.05 -34.09
CA LYS A 2 62.76 -35.05 -32.99
C LYS A 2 61.66 -34.04 -33.32
N LYS A 3 60.40 -34.44 -33.27
CA LYS A 3 59.24 -33.54 -33.35
C LYS A 3 58.63 -33.46 -31.96
N THR A 4 58.79 -32.31 -31.31
CA THR A 4 58.08 -31.94 -30.08
C THR A 4 56.71 -31.37 -30.47
N LEU A 5 55.66 -31.87 -29.83
CA LEU A 5 54.30 -31.35 -29.90
C LEU A 5 53.91 -30.92 -28.49
N ILE A 6 53.72 -29.60 -28.31
CA ILE A 6 53.10 -29.00 -27.13
C ILE A 6 51.72 -28.50 -27.60
N PRO A 7 50.65 -28.83 -26.86
CA PRO A 7 49.61 -27.84 -26.58
C PRO A 7 49.28 -27.82 -25.08
N LEU A 8 49.49 -26.71 -24.38
CA LEU A 8 48.54 -25.61 -24.16
C LEU A 8 47.24 -26.08 -23.48
N LEU A 9 47.22 -26.07 -22.13
CA LEU A 9 46.03 -26.31 -21.32
C LEU A 9 45.57 -25.00 -20.68
N ALA A 10 44.30 -24.67 -20.92
CA ALA A 10 43.65 -23.39 -20.69
C ALA A 10 43.48 -23.06 -19.20
N ILE A 11 43.76 -21.80 -18.86
CA ILE A 11 43.48 -21.19 -17.56
C ILE A 11 41.98 -20.85 -17.51
N LEU A 12 41.21 -21.59 -16.70
CA LEU A 12 39.83 -21.27 -16.35
C LEU A 12 39.83 -20.14 -15.31
N CYS A 13 39.65 -18.89 -15.75
CA CYS A 13 39.25 -17.79 -14.87
C CYS A 13 37.74 -17.88 -14.62
N SER A 14 37.33 -18.44 -13.49
CA SER A 14 35.97 -18.36 -12.98
C SER A 14 35.67 -16.91 -12.58
N LEU A 15 35.02 -16.17 -13.49
CA LEU A 15 34.42 -14.87 -13.22
C LEU A 15 33.19 -15.09 -12.31
N THR A 16 33.34 -14.87 -11.01
CA THR A 16 32.20 -14.67 -10.11
C THR A 16 31.65 -13.28 -10.36
N THR A 17 30.78 -13.17 -11.38
CA THR A 17 30.02 -11.95 -11.62
C THR A 17 28.97 -11.82 -10.52
N SER A 18 29.31 -11.08 -9.46
CA SER A 18 28.32 -10.55 -8.53
C SER A 18 27.46 -9.54 -9.28
N ALA A 19 26.39 -10.02 -9.94
CA ALA A 19 25.35 -9.18 -10.48
C ALA A 19 24.63 -8.52 -9.29
N GLN A 20 25.15 -7.38 -8.84
CA GLN A 20 24.42 -6.49 -7.95
C GLN A 20 23.18 -6.02 -8.72
N ARG A 21 22.03 -6.62 -8.42
CA ARG A 21 20.73 -6.17 -8.94
C ARG A 21 20.47 -4.79 -8.35
N PHE A 22 20.91 -3.75 -9.05
CA PHE A 22 20.51 -2.39 -8.79
C PHE A 22 18.99 -2.33 -8.99
N LYS A 23 18.22 -2.31 -7.89
CA LYS A 23 16.77 -2.11 -7.94
C LYS A 23 16.54 -0.70 -8.48
N ARG A 24 16.34 -0.60 -9.80
CA ARG A 24 15.84 0.63 -10.42
C ARG A 24 14.48 0.90 -9.79
N THR A 25 14.32 2.05 -9.15
CA THR A 25 12.99 2.51 -8.73
C THR A 25 12.15 2.62 -9.99
N ASP A 26 11.10 1.82 -10.09
CA ASP A 26 10.18 1.91 -11.21
C ASP A 26 9.40 3.24 -11.10
N SER A 27 9.12 3.84 -12.25
CA SER A 27 8.19 4.97 -12.38
C SER A 27 6.88 4.73 -11.63
N THR A 28 6.39 3.50 -11.64
CA THR A 28 5.17 3.05 -10.95
C THR A 28 5.28 3.16 -9.42
N ASP A 29 6.47 2.92 -8.85
CA ASP A 29 6.71 3.03 -7.40
C ASP A 29 6.78 4.50 -6.95
N LEU A 30 7.31 5.38 -7.81
CA LEU A 30 7.31 6.82 -7.56
C LEU A 30 5.89 7.39 -7.61
N LEU A 31 5.08 6.98 -8.59
CA LEU A 31 3.68 7.37 -8.68
C LEU A 31 2.88 6.86 -7.47
N PHE A 32 3.14 5.64 -7.02
CA PHE A 32 2.50 5.09 -5.83
C PHE A 32 2.86 5.88 -4.57
N SER A 33 4.15 6.17 -4.38
CA SER A 33 4.64 6.95 -3.23
C SER A 33 4.00 8.34 -3.18
N ARG A 34 3.90 9.01 -4.33
CA ARG A 34 3.24 10.31 -4.43
C ARG A 34 1.75 10.22 -4.14
N ALA A 35 1.05 9.26 -4.75
CA ALA A 35 -0.38 9.10 -4.55
C ALA A 35 -0.72 8.82 -3.08
N ILE A 36 -0.05 7.86 -2.43
CA ILE A 36 -0.30 7.56 -1.02
C ILE A 36 0.07 8.73 -0.12
N GLN A 37 1.14 9.47 -0.43
CA GLN A 37 1.49 10.68 0.30
C GLN A 37 0.37 11.73 0.21
N THR A 38 -0.15 12.00 -1.00
CA THR A 38 -1.25 12.95 -1.20
C THR A 38 -2.49 12.53 -0.43
N ILE A 39 -2.88 11.24 -0.51
CA ILE A 39 -4.03 10.70 0.21
C ILE A 39 -3.84 10.85 1.73
N TYR A 40 -2.67 10.43 2.25
CA TYR A 40 -2.39 10.47 3.68
C TYR A 40 -2.47 11.89 4.25
N PHE A 41 -1.92 12.87 3.54
CA PHE A 41 -1.94 14.26 4.01
C PHE A 41 -3.28 14.96 3.78
N ASP A 42 -4.09 14.56 2.79
CA ASP A 42 -5.43 15.13 2.61
C ASP A 42 -6.45 14.67 3.68
N PHE A 43 -6.05 13.73 4.54
CA PHE A 43 -6.85 13.36 5.71
C PHE A 43 -7.15 14.57 6.61
N GLU A 44 -6.22 15.52 6.79
CA GLU A 44 -6.47 16.74 7.60
C GLU A 44 -7.62 17.61 7.05
N ASN A 45 -7.98 17.38 5.79
CA ASN A 45 -9.05 18.07 5.09
C ASN A 45 -10.19 17.09 4.74
N ASP A 46 -10.39 16.00 5.48
CA ASP A 46 -11.45 15.01 5.26
C ASP A 46 -11.57 14.57 3.78
N PHE A 47 -10.41 14.43 3.13
CA PHE A 47 -10.25 14.08 1.72
C PHE A 47 -10.94 15.04 0.73
N ARG A 48 -11.29 16.28 1.13
CA ARG A 48 -12.04 17.22 0.29
C ARG A 48 -11.27 17.65 -0.95
N SER A 49 -9.94 17.76 -0.87
CA SER A 49 -9.16 18.26 -2.01
C SER A 49 -8.97 17.21 -3.09
N ILE A 50 -9.07 15.93 -2.72
CA ILE A 50 -9.02 14.80 -3.65
C ILE A 50 -10.40 14.22 -3.98
N GLN A 51 -11.47 14.90 -3.60
CA GLN A 51 -12.84 14.47 -3.89
C GLN A 51 -13.22 14.79 -5.34
N GLY A 52 -13.85 13.82 -6.01
CA GLY A 52 -14.47 13.95 -7.32
C GLY A 52 -16.00 13.82 -7.25
N ASP A 53 -16.57 13.20 -8.27
CA ASP A 53 -18.02 13.11 -8.47
C ASP A 53 -18.70 12.25 -7.40
N LEU A 54 -19.96 12.57 -7.09
CA LEU A 54 -20.82 11.77 -6.23
C LEU A 54 -21.14 10.43 -6.92
N VAL A 55 -20.85 9.33 -6.24
CA VAL A 55 -21.07 7.95 -6.70
C VAL A 55 -22.34 7.36 -6.07
N ALA A 56 -22.56 7.61 -4.78
CA ALA A 56 -23.74 7.17 -4.07
C ALA A 56 -24.10 8.15 -2.95
N ASP A 57 -25.40 8.30 -2.70
CA ASP A 57 -25.97 9.11 -1.63
C ASP A 57 -26.96 8.24 -0.86
N GLU A 58 -26.59 7.92 0.37
CA GLU A 58 -27.38 7.11 1.29
C GLU A 58 -27.66 7.92 2.56
N ALA A 59 -28.71 7.53 3.30
CA ALA A 59 -29.18 8.31 4.44
C ALA A 59 -28.11 8.58 5.51
N GLU A 60 -27.13 7.69 5.67
CA GLU A 60 -26.09 7.78 6.70
C GLU A 60 -24.71 8.14 6.16
N TYR A 61 -24.50 8.06 4.85
CA TYR A 61 -23.21 8.34 4.23
C TYR A 61 -23.32 8.67 2.74
N GLU A 62 -22.34 9.41 2.24
CA GLU A 62 -22.15 9.65 0.80
C GLU A 62 -20.84 9.00 0.36
N LYS A 63 -20.81 8.52 -0.89
CA LYS A 63 -19.60 8.02 -1.55
C LYS A 63 -19.27 8.92 -2.73
N TYR A 64 -18.00 9.30 -2.82
CA TYR A 64 -17.45 10.09 -3.90
C TYR A 64 -16.32 9.33 -4.58
N ALA A 65 -16.16 9.51 -5.88
CA ALA A 65 -14.97 9.08 -6.58
C ALA A 65 -13.77 9.89 -6.08
N SER A 66 -12.60 9.26 -5.93
CA SER A 66 -11.38 9.98 -5.63
C SER A 66 -10.67 10.40 -6.92
N VAL A 67 -10.27 11.67 -7.05
CA VAL A 67 -9.47 12.12 -8.20
C VAL A 67 -8.01 11.66 -8.11
N VAL A 68 -7.56 11.26 -6.92
CA VAL A 68 -6.26 10.60 -6.71
C VAL A 68 -6.47 9.09 -6.62
N SER A 69 -5.72 8.33 -7.41
CA SER A 69 -5.80 6.86 -7.45
C SER A 69 -4.43 6.24 -7.18
N LEU A 70 -4.42 5.10 -6.47
CA LEU A 70 -3.20 4.30 -6.33
C LEU A 70 -2.95 3.55 -7.64
N PRO A 71 -1.72 3.60 -8.21
CA PRO A 71 -1.45 2.88 -9.45
C PRO A 71 -1.70 1.37 -9.29
N GLY A 72 -2.58 0.82 -10.12
CA GLY A 72 -3.05 -0.57 -10.07
C GLY A 72 -4.34 -0.79 -9.29
N ALA A 73 -4.96 0.26 -8.72
CA ALA A 73 -6.29 0.16 -8.15
C ALA A 73 -7.36 0.01 -9.25
N GLN A 74 -8.37 -0.81 -8.99
CA GLN A 74 -9.57 -0.97 -9.81
C GLN A 74 -10.57 0.15 -9.53
N GLU A 75 -10.64 0.59 -8.28
CA GLU A 75 -11.57 1.62 -7.81
C GLU A 75 -10.95 2.40 -6.64
N CYS A 76 -11.25 3.70 -6.53
CA CYS A 76 -10.88 4.54 -5.40
C CYS A 76 -12.05 5.43 -5.00
N VAL A 77 -12.49 5.34 -3.75
CA VAL A 77 -13.66 6.05 -3.22
C VAL A 77 -13.34 6.75 -1.91
N ILE A 78 -14.05 7.86 -1.68
CA ILE A 78 -14.09 8.56 -0.41
C ILE A 78 -15.49 8.35 0.16
N THR A 79 -15.57 7.84 1.38
CA THR A 79 -16.84 7.72 2.10
C THR A 79 -16.90 8.80 3.17
N ARG A 80 -18.02 9.53 3.22
CA ARG A 80 -18.31 10.50 4.28
C ARG A 80 -19.50 10.07 5.08
N PHE A 81 -19.33 9.96 6.38
CA PHE A 81 -20.41 9.63 7.29
C PHE A 81 -21.12 10.90 7.72
N HIS A 82 -22.45 10.85 7.77
CA HIS A 82 -23.33 11.95 8.19
C HIS A 82 -24.20 11.53 9.37
N SER A 83 -23.78 10.49 10.10
CA SER A 83 -24.53 10.00 11.24
C SER A 83 -24.36 10.94 12.44
N ILE A 84 -25.29 10.85 13.39
CA ILE A 84 -25.21 11.63 14.65
C ILE A 84 -23.93 11.27 15.43
N ILE A 85 -23.41 10.06 15.24
CA ILE A 85 -22.31 9.47 16.01
C ILE A 85 -20.97 9.65 15.28
N ASP A 86 -20.99 9.63 13.95
CA ASP A 86 -19.81 9.64 13.09
C ASP A 86 -19.98 10.64 11.94
N THR A 87 -19.11 11.65 11.96
CA THR A 87 -18.99 12.71 10.94
C THR A 87 -17.64 12.62 10.21
N THR A 88 -16.94 11.50 10.33
CA THR A 88 -15.62 11.31 9.74
C THR A 88 -15.68 10.99 8.26
N ALA A 89 -14.52 11.06 7.62
CA ALA A 89 -14.32 10.59 6.26
C ALA A 89 -13.29 9.46 6.23
N SER A 90 -13.43 8.57 5.24
CA SER A 90 -12.45 7.53 4.92
C SER A 90 -12.16 7.52 3.43
N TRP A 91 -10.95 7.09 3.09
CA TRP A 91 -10.56 6.83 1.72
C TRP A 91 -10.28 5.34 1.55
N GLN A 92 -10.72 4.76 0.44
CA GLN A 92 -10.52 3.34 0.13
C GLN A 92 -10.11 3.16 -1.34
N ALA A 93 -9.21 2.20 -1.58
CA ALA A 93 -8.96 1.65 -2.90
C ALA A 93 -9.12 0.14 -2.93
N ILE A 94 -9.84 -0.36 -3.94
CA ILE A 94 -9.89 -1.78 -4.28
C ILE A 94 -8.72 -2.06 -5.23
N MET A 95 -7.80 -2.92 -4.80
CA MET A 95 -6.58 -3.25 -5.54
C MET A 95 -6.74 -4.51 -6.41
N LEU A 96 -7.54 -5.48 -5.94
CA LEU A 96 -7.84 -6.71 -6.68
C LEU A 96 -9.11 -7.35 -6.11
N ILE A 97 -9.93 -7.91 -7.00
CA ILE A 97 -10.99 -8.85 -6.70
C ILE A 97 -10.71 -10.13 -7.51
N THR A 98 -10.73 -11.29 -6.87
CA THR A 98 -10.41 -12.58 -7.50
C THR A 98 -11.02 -13.75 -6.72
N ASP A 99 -11.29 -14.87 -7.38
CA ASP A 99 -11.71 -16.15 -6.78
C ASP A 99 -10.52 -17.03 -6.35
N GLU A 100 -9.28 -16.64 -6.70
CA GLU A 100 -8.08 -17.42 -6.45
C GLU A 100 -7.26 -16.83 -5.29
N PHE A 101 -7.09 -17.60 -4.21
CA PHE A 101 -6.37 -17.16 -3.02
C PHE A 101 -4.92 -16.76 -3.33
N SER A 102 -4.23 -17.52 -4.19
CA SER A 102 -2.82 -17.25 -4.51
C SER A 102 -2.62 -15.90 -5.23
N ASP A 103 -3.64 -15.44 -5.95
CA ASP A 103 -3.67 -14.13 -6.61
C ASP A 103 -3.93 -13.02 -5.60
N GLY A 104 -4.92 -13.21 -4.73
CA GLY A 104 -5.19 -12.32 -3.59
C GLY A 104 -3.98 -12.14 -2.67
N LYS A 105 -3.34 -13.25 -2.26
CA LYS A 105 -2.12 -13.25 -1.42
C LYS A 105 -0.97 -12.51 -2.10
N ARG A 106 -0.79 -12.68 -3.41
CA ARG A 106 0.25 -12.00 -4.18
C ARG A 106 -0.01 -10.50 -4.28
N ALA A 107 -1.24 -10.09 -4.58
CA ALA A 107 -1.62 -8.69 -4.64
C ALA A 107 -1.47 -8.00 -3.27
N TYR A 108 -1.98 -8.62 -2.20
CA TYR A 108 -1.82 -8.15 -0.82
C TYR A 108 -0.34 -7.93 -0.47
N LYS A 109 0.52 -8.93 -0.71
CA LYS A 109 1.96 -8.82 -0.46
C LYS A 109 2.62 -7.73 -1.32
N SER A 110 2.19 -7.58 -2.57
CA SER A 110 2.68 -6.52 -3.46
C SER A 110 2.35 -5.13 -2.92
N VAL A 111 1.11 -4.90 -2.51
CA VAL A 111 0.65 -3.63 -1.92
C VAL A 111 1.42 -3.33 -0.62
N CYS A 112 1.52 -4.29 0.30
CA CYS A 112 2.29 -4.12 1.53
C CYS A 112 3.77 -3.77 1.25
N ASN A 113 4.38 -4.41 0.24
CA ASN A 113 5.76 -4.07 -0.15
C ASN A 113 5.87 -2.67 -0.74
N ARG A 114 4.90 -2.21 -1.54
CA ARG A 114 4.91 -0.86 -2.12
C ARG A 114 4.75 0.20 -1.03
N LEU A 115 3.83 -0.01 -0.07
CA LEU A 115 3.67 0.88 1.09
C LEU A 115 4.92 0.91 1.97
N LYS A 116 5.51 -0.25 2.27
CA LYS A 116 6.76 -0.35 3.03
C LYS A 116 7.90 0.46 2.42
N ASN A 117 7.98 0.51 1.09
CA ASN A 117 9.03 1.22 0.36
C ASN A 117 8.57 2.61 -0.13
N ALA A 118 7.35 3.04 0.23
CA ALA A 118 6.84 4.34 -0.18
C ALA A 118 7.57 5.44 0.59
N ARG A 119 8.13 6.39 -0.16
CA ARG A 119 8.80 7.57 0.39
C ARG A 119 7.78 8.67 0.62
N VAL A 120 7.80 9.23 1.82
CA VAL A 120 7.00 10.41 2.18
C VAL A 120 7.95 11.57 2.43
N VAL A 121 7.78 12.65 1.67
CA VAL A 121 8.56 13.88 1.80
C VAL A 121 7.82 14.86 2.69
N LEU A 122 8.43 15.26 3.82
CA LEU A 122 7.88 16.24 4.75
C LEU A 122 8.09 17.68 4.26
N VAL A 123 7.46 18.64 4.93
CA VAL A 123 7.55 20.07 4.60
C VAL A 123 8.98 20.60 4.68
N ASP A 124 9.80 20.07 5.59
CA ASP A 124 11.23 20.42 5.73
C ASP A 124 12.13 19.74 4.69
N GLY A 125 11.55 18.96 3.77
CA GLY A 125 12.25 18.21 2.73
C GLY A 125 12.84 16.88 3.19
N SER A 126 12.67 16.50 4.46
CA SER A 126 13.12 15.19 4.94
C SER A 126 12.27 14.05 4.36
N GLU A 127 12.92 12.93 4.06
CA GLU A 127 12.24 11.71 3.59
C GLU A 127 12.06 10.73 4.75
N ILE A 128 10.83 10.26 4.94
CA ILE A 128 10.51 9.21 5.90
C ILE A 128 9.76 8.07 5.22
N PHE A 129 9.74 6.91 5.90
CA PHE A 129 9.00 5.73 5.48
C PHE A 129 7.95 5.38 6.54
N PHE A 130 6.89 4.71 6.11
CA PHE A 130 5.88 4.19 7.04
C PHE A 130 6.49 3.13 7.96
N LYS A 131 6.21 3.24 9.26
CA LYS A 131 6.29 2.10 10.17
C LYS A 131 5.14 1.16 9.84
N HIS A 132 5.34 -0.13 10.08
CA HIS A 132 4.38 -1.13 9.65
C HIS A 132 4.27 -2.31 10.63
N ASP A 133 3.09 -2.89 10.68
CA ASP A 133 2.82 -4.21 11.24
C ASP A 133 2.18 -5.05 10.12
N ILE A 134 2.94 -6.01 9.59
CA ILE A 134 2.53 -6.77 8.41
C ILE A 134 2.21 -8.20 8.83
N GLU A 135 0.95 -8.56 8.70
CA GLU A 135 0.49 -9.94 8.88
C GLU A 135 0.64 -10.75 7.60
N GLU A 136 1.01 -12.02 7.73
CA GLU A 136 1.01 -12.96 6.62
C GLU A 136 -0.42 -13.42 6.28
N ALA A 137 -0.77 -13.34 4.99
CA ALA A 137 -2.00 -13.92 4.46
C ALA A 137 -1.93 -15.45 4.47
N VAL A 138 -2.89 -16.06 5.17
CA VAL A 138 -3.14 -17.51 5.22
C VAL A 138 -4.59 -17.75 4.79
N GLU A 139 -4.82 -18.84 4.06
CA GLU A 139 -6.10 -19.11 3.37
C GLU A 139 -7.26 -19.33 4.35
N ASP A 140 -6.97 -19.95 5.49
CA ASP A 140 -7.97 -20.28 6.52
C ASP A 140 -8.53 -19.06 7.27
N LYS A 141 -7.98 -17.85 7.04
CA LYS A 141 -8.47 -16.60 7.65
C LYS A 141 -9.48 -15.91 6.72
N ARG A 142 -10.61 -15.48 7.30
CA ARG A 142 -11.62 -14.67 6.59
C ARG A 142 -11.14 -13.26 6.24
N PHE A 143 -10.22 -12.72 7.03
CA PHE A 143 -9.56 -11.47 6.74
C PHE A 143 -8.16 -11.45 7.35
N VAL A 144 -7.28 -10.68 6.75
CA VAL A 144 -5.97 -10.34 7.30
C VAL A 144 -5.72 -8.86 7.04
N THR A 145 -5.20 -8.16 8.05
CA THR A 145 -5.00 -6.71 8.00
C THR A 145 -3.55 -6.39 8.36
N SER A 146 -2.89 -5.60 7.53
CA SER A 146 -1.60 -4.98 7.83
C SER A 146 -1.78 -3.49 8.06
N TYR A 147 -1.04 -2.93 9.01
CA TYR A 147 -1.13 -1.51 9.36
C TYR A 147 0.14 -0.77 8.95
N PHE A 148 -0.02 0.45 8.48
CA PHE A 148 1.06 1.38 8.16
C PHE A 148 0.74 2.76 8.75
N TYR A 149 1.75 3.41 9.32
CA TYR A 149 1.60 4.71 9.98
C TYR A 149 2.92 5.49 9.96
N LEU A 150 2.83 6.82 9.91
CA LEU A 150 4.03 7.65 9.97
C LEU A 150 4.52 7.81 11.41
N PRO A 151 5.84 7.69 11.67
CA PRO A 151 6.41 7.94 12.99
C PRO A 151 6.56 9.45 13.27
N VAL A 152 5.52 10.25 12.98
CA VAL A 152 5.57 11.71 13.13
C VAL A 152 5.04 12.14 14.50
N GLY A 153 5.67 13.17 15.07
CA GLY A 153 5.23 13.79 16.32
C GLY A 153 4.04 14.74 16.17
N ASN A 154 3.53 14.96 14.96
CA ASN A 154 2.37 15.82 14.73
C ASN A 154 1.10 15.14 15.29
N PRO A 155 0.42 15.75 16.30
CA PRO A 155 -0.79 15.20 16.88
C PRO A 155 -1.92 14.95 15.87
N ALA A 156 -2.01 15.73 14.79
CA ALA A 156 -3.06 15.60 13.77
C ALA A 156 -3.05 14.22 13.07
N PHE A 157 -1.87 13.62 12.91
CA PHE A 157 -1.70 12.32 12.25
C PHE A 157 -1.60 11.15 13.23
N ARG A 158 -1.74 11.38 14.55
CA ARG A 158 -1.54 10.34 15.56
C ARG A 158 -2.49 9.16 15.39
N ASN A 159 -3.70 9.43 14.93
CA ASN A 159 -4.77 8.45 14.78
C ASN A 159 -4.95 7.99 13.32
N VAL A 160 -4.17 8.52 12.39
CA VAL A 160 -4.28 8.16 10.97
C VAL A 160 -3.55 6.85 10.74
N LYS A 161 -4.28 5.89 10.17
CA LYS A 161 -3.73 4.59 9.79
C LYS A 161 -4.04 4.30 8.34
N ILE A 162 -3.06 3.70 7.68
CA ILE A 162 -3.27 3.02 6.40
C ILE A 162 -3.40 1.54 6.72
N GLU A 163 -4.49 0.92 6.26
CA GLU A 163 -4.73 -0.51 6.39
C GLU A 163 -4.68 -1.17 5.03
N VAL A 164 -3.99 -2.30 4.92
CA VAL A 164 -4.09 -3.19 3.76
C VAL A 164 -4.81 -4.44 4.22
N GLU A 165 -5.91 -4.76 3.56
CA GLU A 165 -6.75 -5.89 3.93
C GLU A 165 -6.84 -6.87 2.76
N LEU A 166 -6.78 -8.15 3.07
CA LEU A 166 -7.25 -9.22 2.19
C LEU A 166 -8.45 -9.86 2.88
N ILE A 167 -9.62 -9.71 2.27
CA ILE A 167 -10.92 -10.15 2.80
C ILE A 167 -11.45 -11.28 1.92
N THR A 168 -12.00 -12.31 2.54
CA THR A 168 -12.66 -13.43 1.87
C THR A 168 -14.16 -13.37 2.15
N LEU A 169 -14.95 -13.13 1.11
CA LEU A 169 -16.40 -13.08 1.20
C LEU A 169 -17.02 -13.89 0.06
N LEU A 170 -17.89 -14.85 0.40
CA LEU A 170 -18.61 -15.70 -0.57
C LEU A 170 -17.70 -16.42 -1.59
N GLY A 171 -16.48 -16.78 -1.19
CA GLY A 171 -15.50 -17.44 -2.06
C GLY A 171 -14.68 -16.48 -2.94
N GLU A 172 -14.88 -15.17 -2.78
CA GLU A 172 -14.11 -14.13 -3.45
C GLU A 172 -13.14 -13.46 -2.48
N TYR A 173 -11.91 -13.27 -2.93
CA TYR A 173 -10.83 -12.56 -2.27
C TYR A 173 -10.74 -11.13 -2.79
N LYS A 174 -10.87 -10.17 -1.88
CA LYS A 174 -10.74 -8.74 -2.15
C LYS A 174 -9.53 -8.17 -1.41
N VAL A 175 -8.62 -7.56 -2.15
CA VAL A 175 -7.51 -6.77 -1.59
C VAL A 175 -7.87 -5.30 -1.63
N GLN A 176 -7.86 -4.63 -0.49
CA GLN A 176 -8.17 -3.20 -0.39
C GLN A 176 -7.16 -2.45 0.48
N VAL A 177 -7.04 -1.15 0.23
CA VAL A 177 -6.27 -0.20 1.04
C VAL A 177 -7.24 0.82 1.61
N ASN A 178 -7.22 1.03 2.92
CA ASN A 178 -8.03 2.04 3.60
C ASN A 178 -7.14 3.09 4.25
N VAL A 179 -7.58 4.35 4.26
CA VAL A 179 -6.99 5.44 5.05
C VAL A 179 -8.10 6.10 5.84
N HIS A 180 -7.99 6.06 7.17
CA HIS A 180 -8.99 6.62 8.07
C HIS A 180 -8.39 6.96 9.44
N SER A 181 -9.20 7.64 10.27
CA SER A 181 -8.90 7.87 11.67
C SER A 181 -9.32 6.66 12.50
N LYS A 182 -8.37 5.99 13.16
CA LYS A 182 -8.69 5.02 14.19
C LYS A 182 -8.38 5.67 15.55
N PRO A 183 -9.40 6.02 16.35
CA PRO A 183 -9.18 6.39 17.74
C PRO A 183 -8.30 5.34 18.41
N ALA A 184 -7.43 5.75 19.35
CA ALA A 184 -6.75 4.78 20.19
C ALA A 184 -7.80 3.87 20.82
N ASP A 185 -7.57 2.54 20.82
CA ASP A 185 -8.43 1.61 21.53
C ASP A 185 -8.43 2.04 23.01
N THR A 186 -9.43 2.82 23.42
CA THR A 186 -9.67 3.07 24.82
C THR A 186 -10.05 1.72 25.36
N LEU A 187 -9.15 1.11 26.12
CA LEU A 187 -9.46 -0.05 26.95
C LEU A 187 -10.55 0.41 27.94
N GLU A 188 -11.81 0.30 27.52
CA GLU A 188 -12.94 0.36 28.43
C GLU A 188 -12.88 -0.90 29.30
N TYR A 189 -12.38 -0.73 30.52
CA TYR A 189 -12.63 -1.58 31.67
C TYR A 189 -13.27 -0.74 32.77
#